data_AF-A0A285VF91-F1
#
_entry.id   AF-A0A285VF91-F1
#
_cell.length_a   1.000
_cell.length_b   1.000
_cell.length_c   1.000
_cell.angle_alpha   90.00
_cell.angle_beta   90.00
_cell.angle_gamma   90.00
#
_symmetry.space_group_name_H-M   'P 1'
#
loop_
_entity.id
_entity.type
_entity.pdbx_description
1 polymer ?
#
loop_
_entity_poly.entity_id
_entity_poly.type
_entity_poly.pdbx_seq_one_letter_code
_entity_poly.pdbx_strand_id
1 'polypeptide(L)'
;MEATEFLDLLRESQPMPRLIVLNSCSTAVTGSVNMFSSTAAVLVRGGVPAVAAMQFAISDAAAIAFTRGFYAAVAQGKRVDDAVTSAVGSPSELP
;
A
#
# COMPACT_ATOMS: atom_id res chain seq x y z
N MET A 1 14.91 -3.16 8.26
CA MET A 1 13.99 -4.31 8.24
C MET A 1 13.91 -4.77 6.80
N GLU A 2 14.45 -5.94 6.51
CA GLU A 2 14.40 -6.54 5.19
C GLU A 2 12.97 -7.06 4.92
N ALA A 3 12.51 -7.06 3.67
CA ALA A 3 11.14 -7.46 3.34
C ALA A 3 10.77 -8.90 3.81
N THR A 4 11.77 -9.78 3.92
CA THR A 4 11.62 -11.16 4.42
C THR A 4 11.32 -11.21 5.92
N GLU A 5 11.98 -10.38 6.72
CA GLU A 5 11.75 -10.31 8.17
C GLU A 5 10.31 -9.85 8.46
N PHE A 6 9.81 -8.90 7.66
CA PHE A 6 8.42 -8.48 7.73
C PHE A 6 7.45 -9.60 7.31
N LEU A 7 7.81 -10.41 6.31
CA LEU A 7 7.01 -11.57 5.90
C LEU A 7 6.92 -12.63 6.99
N ASP A 8 8.01 -12.89 7.72
CA ASP A 8 8.02 -13.86 8.81
C ASP A 8 7.08 -13.43 9.94
N LEU A 9 7.11 -12.14 10.32
CA LEU A 9 6.15 -11.57 11.28
C LEU A 9 4.69 -11.72 10.82
N LEU A 10 4.42 -11.56 9.53
CA LEU A 10 3.07 -11.72 8.97
C LEU A 10 2.58 -13.17 9.03
N ARG A 11 3.49 -14.15 8.97
CA ARG A 11 3.16 -15.58 9.09
C ARG A 11 2.81 -15.97 10.52
N GLU A 12 3.38 -15.28 11.50
CA GLU A 12 3.02 -15.44 12.91
C GLU A 12 1.59 -14.95 13.21
N SER A 13 1.06 -14.05 12.37
CA SER A 13 -0.34 -13.59 12.49
C SER A 13 -1.30 -14.65 11.94
N GLN A 14 -2.24 -15.11 12.79
CA GLN A 14 -3.27 -16.08 12.43
C GLN A 14 -4.67 -15.47 12.64
N PRO A 15 -5.49 -15.27 11.59
CA PRO A 15 -5.21 -15.59 10.19
C PRO A 15 -4.23 -14.61 9.54
N MET A 16 -3.50 -15.09 8.52
CA MET A 16 -2.60 -14.24 7.75
C MET A 16 -3.37 -13.10 7.06
N PRO A 17 -2.85 -11.86 7.09
CA PRO A 17 -3.49 -10.73 6.42
C PRO A 17 -3.70 -10.99 4.93
N ARG A 18 -4.93 -10.75 4.46
CA ARG A 18 -5.29 -10.92 3.04
C ARG A 18 -4.97 -9.70 2.18
N LEU A 19 -4.73 -8.55 2.82
CA LEU A 19 -4.39 -7.29 2.20
C LEU A 19 -3.36 -6.56 3.07
N ILE A 20 -2.29 -6.09 2.44
CA ILE A 20 -1.29 -5.22 3.06
C ILE A 20 -1.23 -3.90 2.28
N VAL A 21 -1.31 -2.78 2.99
CA VAL A 21 -1.23 -1.44 2.40
C VAL A 21 0.06 -0.77 2.86
N LEU A 22 1.01 -0.58 1.95
CA LEU A 22 2.27 0.11 2.18
C LEU A 22 2.08 1.60 1.89
N ASN A 23 1.56 2.31 2.89
CA ASN A 23 1.23 3.74 2.84
C ASN A 23 2.37 4.61 3.41
N SER A 24 3.57 4.52 2.85
CA SER A 24 4.68 5.37 3.29
C SER A 24 5.46 5.87 2.09
N CYS A 25 5.82 7.15 2.12
CA CYS A 25 6.78 7.72 1.21
C CYS A 25 8.14 7.61 1.90
N SER A 26 8.85 6.50 1.73
CA SER A 26 10.25 6.47 2.14
C SER A 26 11.03 7.35 1.16
N THR A 27 11.17 8.63 1.48
CA THR A 27 12.12 9.55 0.84
C THR A 27 13.53 9.03 1.12
N ALA A 28 13.98 8.05 0.33
CA ALA A 28 15.39 7.72 0.27
C ALA A 28 16.04 8.80 -0.57
N VAL A 29 16.78 9.69 0.08
CA VAL A 29 17.89 10.39 -0.57
C VAL A 29 18.70 9.30 -1.27
N THR A 30 18.60 9.23 -2.59
CA THR A 30 19.22 8.24 -3.49
C THR A 30 18.59 6.82 -3.48
N GLY A 31 17.61 6.54 -4.36
CA GLY A 31 17.25 5.17 -4.78
C GLY A 31 15.83 4.65 -4.52
N SER A 32 14.89 5.50 -4.10
CA SER A 32 13.64 5.07 -3.42
C SER A 32 12.48 4.56 -4.29
N VAL A 33 12.52 4.68 -5.62
CA VAL A 33 11.40 4.23 -6.48
C VAL A 33 11.25 2.69 -6.47
N ASN A 34 12.28 1.94 -6.06
CA ASN A 34 12.28 0.47 -6.12
C ASN A 34 12.06 -0.24 -4.78
N MET A 35 12.04 0.46 -3.64
CA MET A 35 12.01 -0.22 -2.33
C MET A 35 10.64 -0.85 -2.03
N PHE A 36 9.55 -0.12 -2.31
CA PHE A 36 8.20 -0.66 -2.16
C PHE A 36 7.86 -1.70 -3.22
N SER A 37 8.37 -1.56 -4.44
CA SER A 37 8.23 -2.58 -5.48
C SER A 37 8.92 -3.88 -5.06
N SER A 38 10.12 -3.79 -4.49
CA SER A 38 10.86 -4.94 -3.96
C SER A 38 10.13 -5.60 -2.78
N THR A 39 9.65 -4.83 -1.81
CA THR A 39 8.91 -5.36 -0.66
C THR A 39 7.57 -5.97 -1.06
N ALA A 40 6.80 -5.30 -1.92
CA ALA A 40 5.53 -5.83 -2.42
C ALA A 40 5.74 -7.15 -3.19
N ALA A 41 6.79 -7.24 -4.00
CA ALA A 41 7.13 -8.46 -4.72
C ALA A 41 7.47 -9.62 -3.76
N VAL A 42 8.23 -9.36 -2.68
CA VAL A 42 8.54 -10.37 -1.66
C VAL A 42 7.29 -10.83 -0.93
N LEU A 43 6.39 -9.90 -0.55
CA LEU A 43 5.15 -10.23 0.16
C LEU A 43 4.20 -11.07 -0.69
N VAL A 44 4.02 -10.72 -1.96
CA VAL A 44 3.19 -11.49 -2.90
C VAL A 44 3.78 -12.90 -3.11
N ARG A 45 5.10 -13.02 -3.34
CA ARG A 45 5.78 -14.32 -3.43
C ARG A 45 5.69 -15.12 -2.12
N GLY A 46 5.60 -14.41 -1.00
CA GLY A 46 5.52 -14.95 0.35
C GLY A 46 4.16 -15.53 0.75
N GLY A 47 3.13 -15.33 -0.07
CA GLY A 47 1.77 -15.84 0.15
C GLY A 47 0.73 -14.78 0.49
N VAL A 48 1.09 -13.49 0.52
CA VAL A 48 0.12 -12.41 0.75
C VAL A 48 -0.77 -12.25 -0.50
N PRO A 49 -2.11 -12.40 -0.37
CA PRO A 49 -3.01 -12.38 -1.53
C PRO A 49 -3.07 -11.04 -2.28
N ALA A 50 -2.89 -9.91 -1.59
CA ALA A 50 -2.91 -8.58 -2.20
C ALA A 50 -2.01 -7.60 -1.44
N VAL A 51 -1.24 -6.80 -2.19
CA VAL A 51 -0.43 -5.70 -1.64
C VAL A 51 -0.72 -4.44 -2.44
N ALA A 52 -1.14 -3.36 -1.77
CA ALA A 52 -1.25 -2.03 -2.33
C ALA A 52 -0.07 -1.19 -1.87
N ALA A 53 0.77 -0.72 -2.79
CA ALA A 53 1.96 0.07 -2.48
C ALA A 53 1.93 1.41 -3.22
N MET A 54 2.21 2.49 -2.52
CA MET A 54 2.33 3.80 -3.16
C MET A 54 3.61 3.89 -3.98
N GLN A 55 3.45 4.23 -5.27
CA GLN A 55 4.53 4.32 -6.24
C GLN A 55 5.24 5.69 -6.25
N PHE A 56 4.62 6.73 -5.68
CA PHE A 56 5.16 8.09 -5.63
C PHE A 56 4.92 8.74 -4.27
N ALA A 57 5.78 9.72 -3.95
CA ALA A 57 5.54 10.57 -2.81
C ALA A 57 4.29 11.43 -3.06
N ILE A 58 3.32 11.36 -2.15
CA ILE A 58 2.13 12.22 -2.16
C ILE A 58 2.16 13.12 -0.91
N SER A 59 1.51 14.28 -0.98
CA SER A 59 1.40 15.16 0.19
C SER A 59 0.65 14.47 1.33
N ASP A 60 0.91 14.88 2.58
CA ASP A 60 0.25 14.29 3.75
C ASP A 60 -1.29 14.41 3.66
N ALA A 61 -1.78 15.55 3.17
CA ALA A 61 -3.20 15.76 2.90
C ALA A 61 -3.75 14.80 1.85
N ALA A 62 -3.02 14.57 0.75
CA ALA A 62 -3.40 13.59 -0.27
C ALA A 62 -3.36 12.15 0.27
N ALA A 63 -2.41 11.82 1.14
CA ALA A 63 -2.33 10.51 1.79
C ALA A 63 -3.54 10.26 2.69
N ILE A 64 -3.94 11.25 3.49
CA ILE A 64 -5.13 11.19 4.35
C ILE A 64 -6.40 11.01 3.51
N ALA A 65 -6.56 11.82 2.45
CA ALA A 65 -7.71 11.73 1.56
C ALA A 65 -7.79 10.36 0.87
N PHE A 66 -6.66 9.88 0.34
CA PHE A 66 -6.54 8.57 -0.27
C PHE A 66 -6.92 7.46 0.71
N THR A 67 -6.29 7.41 1.91
CA THR A 67 -6.56 6.33 2.87
C THR A 67 -8.01 6.32 3.32
N ARG A 68 -8.64 7.49 3.51
CA ARG A 68 -10.07 7.57 3.81
C ARG A 68 -10.93 6.96 2.71
N GLY A 69 -10.70 7.36 1.45
CA GLY A 69 -11.45 6.84 0.30
C GLY A 69 -11.22 5.34 0.08
N PHE A 70 -9.96 4.91 0.14
CA PHE A 70 -9.55 3.52 -0.03
C PHE A 70 -10.17 2.61 1.02
N TYR A 71 -10.02 2.93 2.31
CA TYR A 71 -10.59 2.09 3.37
C TYR A 71 -12.11 2.12 3.37
N ALA A 72 -12.76 3.23 3.02
CA ALA A 72 -14.21 3.28 2.84
C ALA A 72 -14.68 2.36 1.71
N ALA A 73 -14.00 2.36 0.56
CA ALA A 73 -14.29 1.48 -0.56
C ALA A 73 -14.10 0.00 -0.20
N VAL A 74 -13.00 -0.34 0.48
CA VAL A 74 -12.74 -1.71 0.97
C VAL A 74 -13.81 -2.15 1.97
N ALA A 75 -14.21 -1.29 2.90
CA ALA A 75 -15.28 -1.57 3.86
C ALA A 75 -16.65 -1.80 3.19
N GLN A 76 -16.87 -1.22 2.01
CA GLN A 76 -18.06 -1.47 1.19
C GLN A 76 -17.96 -2.75 0.33
N GLY A 77 -16.89 -3.53 0.47
CA GLY A 77 -16.69 -4.77 -0.27
C GLY A 77 -16.21 -4.56 -1.72
N LYS A 78 -15.77 -3.35 -2.09
CA LYS A 78 -15.14 -3.14 -3.40
C LYS A 78 -13.83 -3.91 -3.48
N ARG A 79 -13.46 -4.31 -4.70
CA ARG A 79 -12.16 -4.96 -4.95
C ARG A 79 -11.04 -3.96 -4.66
N VAL A 80 -9.87 -4.47 -4.30
CA VAL A 80 -8.73 -3.64 -3.92
C VAL A 80 -8.30 -2.73 -5.08
N ASP A 81 -8.30 -3.26 -6.30
CA ASP A 81 -8.05 -2.52 -7.54
C ASP A 81 -9.05 -1.37 -7.74
N ASP A 82 -10.36 -1.64 -7.59
CA ASP A 82 -11.41 -0.61 -7.66
C ASP A 82 -11.27 0.45 -6.55
N ALA A 83 -10.86 0.04 -5.35
CA ALA A 83 -10.69 0.91 -4.20
C ALA A 83 -9.53 1.90 -4.37
N VAL A 84 -8.43 1.47 -5.03
CA VAL A 84 -7.31 2.36 -5.35
C VAL A 84 -7.74 3.45 -6.33
N THR A 85 -8.51 3.10 -7.37
CA THR A 85 -9.00 4.08 -8.36
C THR A 85 -10.07 4.99 -7.77
N SER A 86 -10.96 4.46 -6.94
CA SER A 86 -12.03 5.23 -6.29
C SER A 86 -11.51 6.27 -5.28
N ALA A 87 -10.28 6.09 -4.78
CA ALA A 87 -9.64 6.99 -3.81
C ALA A 87 -8.96 8.20 -4.46
N VAL A 88 -8.70 8.15 -5.77
CA VAL A 88 -8.24 9.31 -6.54
C VAL A 88 -9.46 10.17 -6.84
N GLY A 89 -9.84 11.02 -5.88
CA GLY A 89 -10.61 12.22 -6.19
C GLY A 89 -9.85 13.00 -7.26
N SER A 90 -10.57 13.41 -8.30
CA SER A 90 -10.17 14.27 -9.41
C SER A 90 -8.74 14.86 -9.35
N PRO A 91 -7.88 14.65 -10.38
CA PRO A 91 -6.50 15.17 -10.44
C PRO A 91 -6.38 16.71 -10.45
N SER A 92 -7.46 17.44 -10.22
CA SER A 92 -7.53 18.90 -10.13
C SER A 92 -7.24 19.47 -8.73
N GLU A 93 -6.99 18.64 -7.71
CA GLU A 93 -6.77 19.10 -6.31
C GLU A 93 -5.40 18.74 -5.72
N LEU A 94 -4.38 18.52 -6.55
CA LEU A 94 -3.00 18.45 -6.09
C LEU A 94 -2.31 19.82 -6.24
N PRO A 95 -1.80 20.44 -5.14
CA PRO A 95 -0.92 21.61 -5.22
C PRO A 95 0.47 21.25 -5.76
#